data_AF-A0A2N6K2F9-F1
#
_entry.id   AF-A0A2N6K2F9-F1
#
_cell.length_a   1.000
_cell.length_b   1.000
_cell.length_c   1.000
_cell.angle_alpha   90.00
_cell.angle_beta   90.00
_cell.angle_gamma   90.00
#
_symmetry.space_group_name_H-M   'P 1'
#
loop_
_entity.id
_entity.type
_entity.pdbx_description
1 polymer ?
#
loop_
_entity_poly.entity_id
_entity_poly.type
_entity_poly.pdbx_seq_one_letter_code
_entity_poly.pdbx_strand_id
1 'polypeptide(L)'
;MFDLPLLPKVLPLGAILFSFLFLLISIPLEAYILNSILKFDKKTSSFYAICMNLFSNVIGWAIFFLIEPFLSIRLRSGLINLIFFN
;
A
#
# COMPACT_ATOMS: atom_id res chain seq x y z
N MET A 1 25.90 -22.74 11.86
CA MET A 1 25.99 -21.26 11.88
C MET A 1 24.73 -20.79 11.17
N PHE A 2 23.74 -20.30 11.92
CA PHE A 2 22.49 -19.83 11.33
C PHE A 2 22.78 -18.49 10.66
N ASP A 3 22.91 -18.51 9.34
CA ASP A 3 22.97 -17.29 8.55
C ASP A 3 21.59 -16.61 8.62
N LEU A 4 21.44 -15.69 9.58
CA LEU A 4 20.33 -14.75 9.60
C LEU A 4 20.30 -14.06 8.23
N PRO A 5 19.21 -14.18 7.44
CA PRO A 5 19.12 -13.50 6.16
C PRO A 5 19.40 -12.03 6.41
N LEU A 6 20.44 -11.51 5.75
CA LEU A 6 20.86 -10.11 5.75
C LEU A 6 19.61 -9.24 5.68
N LEU A 7 19.17 -8.71 6.83
CA LEU A 7 18.10 -7.73 6.89
C LEU A 7 18.49 -6.65 5.88
N PRO A 8 17.63 -6.35 4.87
CA PRO A 8 17.96 -5.32 3.91
C PRO A 8 18.32 -4.06 4.70
N LYS A 9 19.53 -3.54 4.44
CA LYS A 9 20.18 -2.46 5.22
C LYS A 9 19.34 -1.17 5.28
N VAL A 10 18.28 -1.09 4.49
CA VAL A 10 17.33 0.00 4.43
C VAL A 10 15.93 -0.59 4.63
N LEU A 11 15.43 -0.54 5.87
CA LEU A 11 14.02 -0.82 6.12
C LEU A 11 13.19 0.26 5.38
N PRO A 12 12.16 -0.10 4.57
CA PRO A 12 11.28 0.84 3.87
C PRO A 12 10.37 1.65 4.81
N LEU A 13 10.92 2.26 5.85
CA LEU A 13 10.15 2.93 6.89
C LEU A 13 9.30 4.06 6.29
N GLY A 14 9.85 4.80 5.32
CA GLY A 14 9.13 5.85 4.58
C GLY A 14 7.92 5.30 3.81
N ALA A 15 8.10 4.23 3.04
CA ALA A 15 7.00 3.62 2.28
C ALA A 15 5.91 3.05 3.19
N ILE A 16 6.29 2.45 4.33
CA ILE A 16 5.35 1.93 5.33
C ILE A 16 4.55 3.08 5.95
N LEU A 17 5.21 4.12 6.45
CA LEU A 17 4.57 5.32 7.02
C LEU A 17 3.61 5.98 6.03
N PHE A 18 4.04 6.13 4.77
CA PHE A 18 3.21 6.72 3.74
C PHE A 18 1.98 5.87 3.43
N SER A 19 2.14 4.54 3.38
CA SER A 19 1.02 3.61 3.21
C SER A 19 0.02 3.71 4.36
N PHE A 20 0.49 3.83 5.60
CA PHE A 20 -0.38 4.04 6.76
C PHE A 20 -1.14 5.37 6.70
N LEU A 21 -0.46 6.47 6.36
CA LEU A 21 -1.10 7.77 6.16
C LEU A 21 -2.17 7.71 5.07
N PHE A 22 -1.88 7.03 3.96
CA PHE A 22 -2.82 6.86 2.86
C PHE A 22 -4.07 6.08 3.29
N LEU A 23 -3.89 4.96 4.01
CA LEU A 23 -5.01 4.19 4.56
C LEU A 23 -5.84 5.00 5.55
N LEU A 24 -5.18 5.80 6.42
CA LEU A 24 -5.85 6.62 7.42
C LEU A 24 -6.80 7.67 6.80
N ILE A 25 -6.46 8.17 5.61
CA ILE A 25 -7.27 9.15 4.88
C ILE A 25 -8.30 8.45 3.98
N SER A 26 -7.87 7.41 3.26
CA SER A 26 -8.68 6.77 2.22
C SER A 26 -9.85 5.96 2.81
N ILE A 27 -9.64 5.24 3.92
CA ILE A 27 -10.69 4.45 4.58
C ILE A 27 -11.90 5.32 4.99
N PRO A 28 -11.75 6.41 5.76
CA PRO A 28 -12.89 7.23 6.14
C PRO A 28 -13.54 7.94 4.94
N LEU A 29 -12.74 8.32 3.92
CA LEU A 29 -13.27 8.92 2.70
C LEU A 29 -14.17 7.94 1.94
N GLU A 30 -13.70 6.72 1.69
CA GLU A 30 -14.52 5.67 1.05
C GLU A 30 -15.71 5.26 1.91
N ALA A 31 -15.55 5.16 3.22
CA ALA A 31 -16.66 4.86 4.14
C ALA A 31 -17.76 5.92 4.04
N TYR A 32 -17.39 7.21 3.92
CA TYR A 32 -18.33 8.30 3.71
C TYR A 32 -19.04 8.19 2.36
N ILE A 33 -18.31 7.90 1.28
CA ILE A 33 -18.87 7.73 -0.06
C ILE A 33 -19.83 6.53 -0.11
N LEU A 34 -19.45 5.39 0.48
CA LEU A 34 -20.29 4.19 0.57
C LEU A 34 -21.57 4.45 1.37
N ASN A 35 -21.47 5.20 2.47
CA ASN A 35 -22.64 5.57 3.27
C ASN A 35 -23.56 6.56 2.51
N SER A 36 -22.98 7.52 1.80
CA SER A 36 -23.73 8.57 1.11
C SER A 36 -24.40 8.08 -0.18
N ILE A 37 -23.68 7.32 -1.01
CA ILE A 37 -24.15 6.90 -2.34
C ILE A 37 -24.92 5.59 -2.26
N LEU A 38 -24.37 4.56 -1.59
CA LEU A 38 -25.00 3.24 -1.51
C LEU A 38 -25.97 3.09 -0.33
N LYS A 39 -26.12 4.12 0.52
CA LYS A 39 -27.01 4.13 1.69
C LYS A 39 -26.79 2.98 2.66
N PHE A 40 -25.58 2.42 2.70
CA PHE A 40 -25.24 1.39 3.67
C PHE A 40 -25.20 1.96 5.09
N ASP A 41 -25.49 1.13 6.09
CA ASP A 41 -25.29 1.51 7.48
C ASP A 41 -23.84 1.95 7.74
N LYS A 42 -23.64 2.87 8.69
CA LYS A 42 -22.30 3.38 9.04
C LYS A 42 -21.31 2.26 9.35
N LYS A 43 -21.75 1.23 10.09
CA LYS A 43 -20.91 0.08 10.47
C LYS A 43 -20.48 -0.72 9.23
N THR A 44 -21.42 -0.98 8.34
CA THR A 44 -21.20 -1.76 7.11
C THR A 44 -20.31 -0.99 6.14
N SER A 45 -20.55 0.31 5.97
CA SER A 45 -19.74 1.20 5.12
C SER A 45 -18.28 1.26 5.57
N SER A 46 -18.03 1.43 6.88
CA SER A 46 -16.66 1.42 7.42
C SER A 46 -15.98 0.06 7.23
N PHE A 47 -16.69 -1.04 7.46
CA PHE A 47 -16.13 -2.38 7.26
C PHE A 47 -15.72 -2.62 5.80
N TYR A 48 -16.60 -2.30 4.85
CA TYR A 48 -16.28 -2.45 3.42
C TYR A 48 -15.14 -1.53 2.98
N ALA A 49 -15.10 -0.28 3.43
CA ALA A 49 -14.01 0.64 3.10
C ALA A 49 -12.65 0.14 3.62
N ILE A 50 -12.60 -0.40 4.84
CA ILE A 50 -11.39 -1.03 5.39
C ILE A 50 -10.95 -2.20 4.51
N CYS A 51 -11.88 -3.11 4.18
CA CYS A 51 -11.57 -4.27 3.34
C CYS A 51 -11.08 -3.84 1.95
N MET A 52 -11.78 -2.92 1.27
CA MET A 52 -11.39 -2.46 -0.07
C MET A 52 -10.01 -1.81 -0.08
N ASN A 53 -9.73 -0.93 0.88
CA ASN A 53 -8.42 -0.26 0.96
C ASN A 53 -7.28 -1.23 1.28
N LEU A 54 -7.49 -2.18 2.20
CA LEU A 54 -6.49 -3.21 2.51
C LEU A 54 -6.24 -4.13 1.31
N PHE A 55 -7.30 -4.60 0.65
CA PHE A 55 -7.18 -5.43 -0.55
C PHE A 55 -6.47 -4.69 -1.68
N SER A 56 -6.85 -3.43 -1.92
CA SER A 56 -6.21 -2.58 -2.92
C SER A 56 -4.71 -2.41 -2.65
N ASN A 57 -4.33 -2.22 -1.38
CA ASN A 57 -2.93 -2.12 -1.00
C ASN A 57 -2.16 -3.43 -1.26
N VAL A 58 -2.72 -4.58 -0.86
CA VAL A 58 -2.10 -5.90 -1.11
C VAL A 58 -1.97 -6.18 -2.60
N ILE A 59 -3.02 -5.88 -3.39
CA ILE A 59 -3.00 -6.04 -4.85
C ILE A 59 -1.97 -5.11 -5.48
N GLY A 60 -1.90 -3.85 -5.05
CA GLY A 60 -0.91 -2.88 -5.53
C GLY A 60 0.52 -3.36 -5.33
N TRP A 61 0.84 -3.88 -4.14
CA TRP A 61 2.14 -4.47 -3.87
C TRP A 61 2.39 -5.74 -4.68
N ALA A 62 1.40 -6.63 -4.81
CA ALA A 62 1.54 -7.83 -5.63
C ALA A 62 1.83 -7.49 -7.10
N ILE A 63 1.12 -6.50 -7.66
CA ILE A 63 1.35 -5.99 -9.02
C ILE A 63 2.75 -5.37 -9.13
N PHE A 64 3.16 -4.57 -8.14
CA PHE A 64 4.49 -3.96 -8.12
C PHE A 64 5.59 -5.02 -8.19
N PHE A 65 5.55 -6.04 -7.33
CA PHE A 65 6.55 -7.11 -7.33
C PHE A 65 6.50 -7.98 -8.59
N LEU A 66 5.33 -8.12 -9.22
CA LEU A 66 5.19 -8.85 -10.48
C LEU A 66 5.78 -8.07 -11.66
N ILE A 67 5.67 -6.73 -11.66
CA ILE A 67 6.17 -5.86 -12.74
C ILE A 67 7.65 -5.51 -12.55
N GLU A 68 8.13 -5.36 -11.31
CA GLU A 68 9.53 -5.02 -10.98
C GLU A 68 10.58 -5.78 -11.81
N PRO A 69 10.52 -7.12 -11.97
CA PRO A 69 11.54 -7.87 -12.71
C PRO A 69 11.54 -7.61 -14.22
N PHE A 70 10.43 -7.11 -14.78
CA PHE A 70 10.33 -6.77 -16.20
C PHE A 70 10.81 -5.35 -16.51
N LEU A 71 11.11 -4.55 -15.49
CA LEU A 71 11.46 -3.15 -15.65
C LEU A 71 12.96 -2.95 -15.95
N SER A 72 13.26 -2.04 -16.87
CA SER A 72 14.65 -1.71 -17.21
C SER A 72 15.39 -1.14 -16.00
N ILE A 73 16.70 -1.39 -15.92
CA ILE A 73 17.54 -1.03 -14.75
C ILE A 73 17.42 0.46 -14.37
N ARG A 74 17.21 1.33 -15.36
CA ARG A 74 17.07 2.78 -15.18
C ARG A 74 15.74 3.16 -14.52
N LEU A 75 14.64 2.52 -14.94
CA LEU A 75 13.32 2.75 -14.37
C LEU A 75 13.20 2.13 -12.98
N ARG A 76 13.82 0.96 -12.76
CA ARG A 76 13.85 0.30 -11.45
C ARG A 76 14.53 1.18 -10.39
N SER A 77 15.71 1.72 -10.68
CA SER A 77 16.41 2.62 -9.76
C SER A 77 15.63 3.90 -9.49
N GLY A 78 14.95 4.46 -10.50
CA GLY A 78 14.09 5.63 -10.33
C GLY A 78 12.88 5.37 -9.43
N LEU A 79 12.19 4.23 -9.62
CA LEU A 79 11.06 3.84 -8.76
C LEU A 79 11.49 3.52 -7.33
N ILE A 80 12.61 2.85 -7.15
CA ILE A 80 13.14 2.56 -5.81
C ILE A 80 13.48 3.86 -5.09
N ASN A 81 14.14 4.83 -5.75
CA ASN A 81 14.38 6.13 -5.13
C ASN A 81 13.09 6.90 -4.83
N LEU A 82 12.07 6.83 -5.70
CA LEU A 82 10.77 7.47 -5.44
C LEU A 82 10.05 6.83 -4.23
N ILE A 83 10.05 5.50 -4.12
CA ILE A 83 9.31 4.75 -3.10
C ILE A 83 10.04 4.77 -1.75
N PHE A 84 11.37 4.70 -1.78
CA PHE A 84 12.21 4.69 -0.57
C PHE A 84 12.72 6.08 -0.17
N PHE A 85 12.38 7.12 -0.94
CA PHE A 85 12.85 8.50 -0.76
C PHE A 85 14.37 8.61 -0.63
N ASN A 86 15.10 7.90 -1.50
CA ASN A 86 16.56 7.86 -1.53
C ASN A 86 17.12 8.53 -2.81
#